data_AF-A0AA36LK67-F1
#
_entry.id   AF-A0AA36LK67-F1
#
_cell.length_a   1.000
_cell.length_b   1.000
_cell.length_c   1.000
_cell.angle_alpha   90.00
_cell.angle_beta   90.00
_cell.angle_gamma   90.00
#
_symmetry.space_group_name_H-M   'P 1'
#
loop_
_entity.id
_entity.type
_entity.pdbx_description
1 polymer ?
#
loop_
_entity_poly.entity_id
_entity_poly.type
_entity_poly.pdbx_seq_one_letter_code
_entity_poly.pdbx_strand_id
1 'polypeptide(L)'
;MGMGWHEWPLMVFTVLGQCVVGGFIVLGLALILGGLSRGQQQRLHRSMFVLWVLMALAFIASTLHLGSPLRAFNSLNRVGESALSNEIAAGSLFFAVAGCYWLLAVLDKMPALLGKIWLTVAMLLGVVFVYAMCRVYAIDTVPTWDNLYTPLGFVLTVLIAGPMLGYLLLQWAGIHGRMMLQLPMISVLALIISVASVIMQAASLPTIYSSVQQASDLIPHYGTLMVWRLVLLVLGLGCWICPLIRGRTPMMLGMIFAMLLIIAGELIGRGVFYGLHMTVGMAVGG
;
A
#
# COMPACT_ATOMS: atom_id res chain seq x y z
N MET A 1 -27.26 1.30 1.87
CA MET A 1 -25.93 1.88 2.18
C MET A 1 -25.14 0.88 3.01
N GLY A 2 -24.02 0.38 2.50
CA GLY A 2 -23.16 -0.60 3.18
C GLY A 2 -21.75 -0.05 3.36
N MET A 3 -20.96 -0.61 4.27
CA MET A 3 -19.61 -0.13 4.60
C MET A 3 -18.54 -0.37 3.51
N GLY A 4 -18.92 -0.33 2.22
CA GLY A 4 -18.02 -0.60 1.10
C GLY A 4 -17.55 -2.06 1.01
N TRP A 5 -18.09 -2.99 1.81
CA TRP A 5 -17.63 -4.39 1.84
C TRP A 5 -17.74 -5.14 0.52
N HIS A 6 -18.61 -4.70 -0.40
CA HIS A 6 -18.65 -5.26 -1.75
C HIS A 6 -17.35 -5.00 -2.53
N GLU A 7 -16.61 -3.95 -2.16
CA GLU A 7 -15.31 -3.55 -2.72
C GLU A 7 -14.12 -4.22 -1.99
N TRP A 8 -14.36 -5.23 -1.13
CA TRP A 8 -13.30 -5.92 -0.39
C TRP A 8 -12.13 -6.39 -1.26
N PRO A 9 -12.29 -6.85 -2.53
CA PRO A 9 -11.14 -7.26 -3.31
C PRO A 9 -10.26 -6.07 -3.72
N LEU A 10 -10.85 -4.90 -3.99
CA LEU A 10 -10.09 -3.66 -4.27
C LEU A 10 -9.39 -3.13 -3.03
N MET A 11 -10.01 -3.25 -1.86
CA MET A 11 -9.38 -2.94 -0.57
C MET A 11 -8.09 -3.76 -0.38
N VAL A 12 -8.17 -5.08 -0.62
CA VAL A 12 -7.01 -5.98 -0.52
C VAL A 12 -5.95 -5.64 -1.56
N PHE A 13 -6.36 -5.44 -2.82
CA PHE A 13 -5.44 -5.09 -3.91
C PHE A 13 -4.63 -3.83 -3.60
N THR A 14 -5.31 -2.74 -3.21
CA THR A 14 -4.65 -1.45 -2.95
C THR A 14 -3.72 -1.53 -1.74
N VAL A 15 -4.18 -2.06 -0.59
CA VAL A 15 -3.35 -2.15 0.63
C VAL A 15 -2.14 -3.04 0.41
N LEU A 16 -2.32 -4.25 -0.14
CA LEU A 16 -1.21 -5.17 -0.36
C LEU A 16 -0.23 -4.64 -1.41
N GLY A 17 -0.73 -4.05 -2.50
CA GLY A 17 0.10 -3.41 -3.52
C GLY A 17 0.97 -2.29 -2.93
N GLN A 18 0.38 -1.42 -2.10
CA GLN A 18 1.08 -0.34 -1.41
C GLN A 18 2.13 -0.86 -0.41
N CYS A 19 1.80 -1.92 0.34
CA CYS A 19 2.74 -2.60 1.24
C CYS A 19 3.94 -3.15 0.46
N VAL A 20 3.68 -3.83 -0.66
CA VAL A 20 4.71 -4.43 -1.52
C VAL A 20 5.62 -3.36 -2.10
N VAL A 21 5.07 -2.28 -2.65
CA VAL A 21 5.87 -1.18 -3.21
C VAL A 21 6.77 -0.57 -2.14
N GLY A 22 6.22 -0.21 -0.97
CA GLY A 22 7.01 0.39 0.10
C GLY A 22 8.06 -0.57 0.66
N GLY A 23 7.72 -1.84 0.86
CA GLY A 23 8.66 -2.88 1.28
C GLY A 23 9.78 -3.09 0.25
N PHE A 24 9.43 -3.19 -1.03
CA PHE A 24 10.39 -3.33 -2.14
C PHE A 24 11.37 -2.16 -2.20
N ILE A 25 10.90 -0.92 -2.02
CA ILE A 25 11.75 0.27 -1.97
C ILE A 25 12.74 0.18 -0.80
N VAL A 26 12.29 -0.20 0.39
CA VAL A 26 13.16 -0.35 1.57
C VAL A 26 14.22 -1.42 1.34
N LEU A 27 13.83 -2.59 0.82
CA LEU A 27 14.77 -3.66 0.52
C LEU A 27 15.74 -3.27 -0.60
N GLY A 28 15.27 -2.56 -1.62
CA GLY A 28 16.08 -2.05 -2.72
C GLY A 28 17.12 -1.05 -2.26
N LEU A 29 16.73 -0.09 -1.41
CA LEU A 29 17.66 0.86 -0.78
C LEU A 29 18.69 0.13 0.10
N ALA A 30 18.29 -0.90 0.84
CA ALA A 30 19.23 -1.72 1.62
C ALA A 30 20.25 -2.46 0.73
N LEU A 31 19.84 -2.97 -0.44
CA LEU A 31 20.74 -3.61 -1.41
C LEU A 31 21.72 -2.61 -2.05
N ILE A 32 21.28 -1.39 -2.32
CA ILE A 32 22.11 -0.36 -2.99
C ILE A 32 23.05 0.33 -1.99
N LEU A 33 22.54 0.72 -0.82
CA LEU A 33 23.22 1.60 0.15
C LEU A 33 23.74 0.85 1.38
N GLY A 34 23.26 -0.36 1.66
CA GLY A 34 23.52 -1.05 2.92
C GLY A 34 24.89 -1.73 3.04
N GLY A 35 25.73 -1.70 1.99
CA GLY A 35 27.07 -2.32 2.02
C GLY A 35 27.05 -3.82 2.36
N LEU A 36 26.00 -4.52 1.96
CA LEU A 36 25.76 -5.91 2.33
C LEU A 36 26.78 -6.87 1.69
N SER A 37 27.26 -7.84 2.47
CA SER A 37 28.04 -8.97 1.94
C SER A 37 27.20 -9.81 0.97
N ARG A 38 27.86 -10.56 0.07
CA ARG A 38 27.17 -11.42 -0.92
C ARG A 38 26.18 -12.40 -0.25
N GLY A 39 26.56 -12.99 0.89
CA GLY A 39 25.67 -13.87 1.65
C GLY A 39 24.45 -13.17 2.25
N GLN A 40 24.60 -11.91 2.69
CA GLN A 40 23.46 -11.09 3.15
C GLN A 40 22.56 -10.68 1.99
N GLN A 41 23.13 -10.26 0.85
CA GLN A 41 22.37 -9.94 -0.37
C GLN A 41 21.54 -11.15 -0.82
N GLN A 42 22.12 -12.35 -0.83
CA GLN A 42 21.41 -13.56 -1.23
C GLN A 42 20.26 -13.92 -0.28
N ARG A 43 20.46 -13.79 1.04
CA ARG A 43 19.37 -13.96 2.03
C ARG A 43 18.27 -12.91 1.84
N LEU A 44 18.65 -11.67 1.56
CA LEU A 44 17.70 -10.58 1.33
C LEU A 44 16.88 -10.83 0.06
N HIS A 45 17.51 -11.17 -1.06
CA HIS A 45 16.80 -11.55 -2.29
C HIS A 45 15.83 -12.71 -2.03
N ARG A 46 16.24 -13.76 -1.31
CA ARG A 46 15.32 -14.85 -0.96
C ARG A 46 14.10 -14.38 -0.15
N SER A 47 14.29 -13.46 0.81
CA SER A 47 13.18 -12.91 1.59
C SER A 47 12.17 -12.11 0.75
N MET A 48 12.60 -11.50 -0.37
CA MET A 48 11.71 -10.78 -1.29
C MET A 48 10.64 -11.66 -1.92
N PHE A 49 10.77 -13.00 -1.84
CA PHE A 49 9.70 -13.92 -2.27
C PHE A 49 8.35 -13.58 -1.62
N VAL A 50 8.34 -13.14 -0.36
CA VAL A 50 7.12 -12.70 0.33
C VAL A 50 6.46 -11.52 -0.37
N LEU A 51 7.23 -10.57 -0.90
CA LEU A 51 6.68 -9.43 -1.66
C LEU A 51 5.91 -9.91 -2.89
N TRP A 52 6.44 -10.90 -3.61
CA TRP A 52 5.79 -11.43 -4.81
C TRP A 52 4.56 -12.27 -4.49
N VAL A 53 4.57 -13.02 -3.39
CA VAL A 53 3.37 -13.71 -2.89
C VAL A 53 2.28 -12.69 -2.55
N LEU A 54 2.60 -11.64 -1.80
CA LEU A 54 1.64 -10.58 -1.45
C LEU A 54 1.12 -9.85 -2.69
N MET A 55 1.99 -9.57 -3.66
CA MET A 55 1.61 -8.93 -4.92
C MET A 55 0.71 -9.83 -5.78
N ALA A 56 1.00 -11.13 -5.85
CA ALA A 56 0.16 -12.08 -6.54
C ALA A 56 -1.23 -12.17 -5.89
N LEU A 57 -1.30 -12.20 -4.55
CA LEU A 57 -2.57 -12.14 -3.82
C LEU A 57 -3.35 -10.85 -4.11
N ALA A 58 -2.64 -9.70 -4.20
CA ALA A 58 -3.24 -8.43 -4.59
C ALA A 58 -3.87 -8.50 -5.98
N PHE A 59 -3.16 -9.04 -6.98
CA PHE A 59 -3.70 -9.19 -8.33
C PHE A 59 -4.85 -10.19 -8.41
N ILE A 60 -4.78 -11.30 -7.68
CA ILE A 60 -5.89 -12.25 -7.59
C ILE A 60 -7.14 -11.52 -7.06
N ALA A 61 -7.01 -10.76 -5.98
CA ALA A 61 -8.11 -9.96 -5.45
C ALA A 61 -8.66 -8.96 -6.49
N SER A 62 -7.79 -8.23 -7.21
CA SER A 62 -8.20 -7.35 -8.31
C SER A 62 -9.00 -8.09 -9.40
N THR A 63 -8.54 -9.27 -9.83
CA THR A 63 -9.24 -10.05 -10.87
C THR A 63 -10.57 -10.63 -10.41
N LEU A 64 -10.74 -10.93 -9.11
CA LEU A 64 -12.02 -11.40 -8.56
C LEU A 64 -13.09 -10.31 -8.59
N HIS A 65 -12.70 -9.04 -8.58
CA HIS A 65 -13.61 -7.90 -8.73
C HIS A 65 -14.03 -7.69 -10.19
N LEU A 66 -13.16 -8.01 -11.14
CA LEU A 66 -13.48 -7.98 -12.58
C LEU A 66 -14.39 -9.17 -12.89
N GLY A 67 -15.70 -8.95 -12.95
CA GLY A 67 -16.71 -10.00 -13.19
C GLY A 67 -16.48 -10.94 -14.40
N SER A 68 -15.51 -10.64 -15.28
CA SER A 68 -14.97 -11.58 -16.26
C SER A 68 -13.44 -11.48 -16.37
N PRO A 69 -12.67 -12.37 -15.71
CA PRO A 69 -11.19 -12.33 -15.70
C PRO A 69 -10.56 -12.35 -17.10
N LEU A 70 -11.13 -13.10 -18.04
CA LEU A 70 -10.61 -13.20 -19.42
C LEU A 70 -10.71 -11.89 -20.21
N ARG A 71 -11.64 -11.00 -19.86
CA ARG A 71 -11.76 -9.69 -20.50
C ARG A 71 -10.86 -8.63 -19.87
N ALA A 72 -10.19 -8.94 -18.76
CA ALA A 72 -9.22 -8.03 -18.14
C ALA A 72 -8.12 -7.64 -19.14
N PHE A 73 -7.72 -8.55 -20.03
CA PHE A 73 -6.74 -8.24 -21.09
C PHE A 73 -7.22 -7.14 -22.05
N ASN A 74 -8.54 -7.00 -22.27
CA ASN A 74 -9.08 -5.93 -23.11
C ASN A 74 -8.89 -4.55 -22.47
N SER A 75 -8.72 -4.47 -21.15
CA SER A 75 -8.48 -3.19 -20.49
C SER A 75 -7.19 -2.56 -21.01
N LEU A 76 -6.17 -3.38 -21.33
CA LEU A 76 -4.87 -2.93 -21.85
C LEU A 76 -4.95 -2.23 -23.22
N ASN A 77 -6.07 -2.38 -23.95
CA ASN A 77 -6.25 -1.68 -25.23
C ASN A 77 -6.43 -0.16 -25.06
N ARG A 78 -6.62 0.33 -23.82
CA ARG A 78 -6.85 1.76 -23.52
C ARG A 78 -5.76 2.36 -22.62
N VAL A 79 -4.55 1.79 -22.65
CA VAL A 79 -3.38 2.38 -21.97
C VAL A 79 -3.11 3.76 -22.57
N GLY A 80 -2.93 4.76 -21.70
CA GLY A 80 -2.81 6.16 -22.05
C GLY A 80 -4.13 6.94 -21.98
N GLU A 81 -5.28 6.28 -22.13
CA GLU A 81 -6.59 6.95 -22.16
C GLU A 81 -7.42 6.70 -20.90
N SER A 82 -7.34 5.51 -20.31
CA SER A 82 -8.13 5.13 -19.14
C SER A 82 -7.26 5.00 -17.91
N ALA A 83 -7.65 5.66 -16.81
CA ALA A 83 -6.96 5.56 -15.52
C ALA A 83 -6.90 4.10 -15.02
N LEU A 84 -8.00 3.35 -15.15
CA LEU A 84 -8.05 1.93 -14.77
C LEU A 84 -7.08 1.08 -15.63
N SER A 85 -7.04 1.33 -16.94
CA SER A 85 -6.07 0.64 -17.81
C SER A 85 -4.63 0.97 -17.42
N ASN A 86 -4.35 2.22 -17.09
CA ASN A 86 -3.01 2.66 -16.69
C ASN A 86 -2.59 2.02 -15.36
N GLU A 87 -3.51 1.85 -14.41
CA GLU A 87 -3.24 1.14 -13.15
C GLU A 87 -2.88 -0.32 -13.39
N ILE A 88 -3.69 -1.04 -14.18
CA ILE A 88 -3.45 -2.46 -14.50
C ILE A 88 -2.11 -2.61 -15.22
N ALA A 89 -1.83 -1.76 -16.20
CA ALA A 89 -0.57 -1.78 -16.94
C ALA A 89 0.63 -1.45 -16.05
N ALA A 90 0.56 -0.38 -15.24
CA ALA A 90 1.64 0.01 -14.34
C ALA A 90 1.94 -1.04 -13.27
N GLY A 91 0.89 -1.64 -12.67
CA GLY A 91 1.05 -2.73 -11.72
C GLY A 91 1.67 -3.96 -12.35
N SER A 92 1.18 -4.38 -13.51
CA SER A 92 1.71 -5.55 -14.24
C SER A 92 3.16 -5.33 -14.65
N LEU A 93 3.49 -4.12 -15.12
CA LEU A 93 4.85 -3.76 -15.51
C LEU A 93 5.79 -3.75 -14.29
N PHE A 94 5.38 -3.15 -13.17
CA PHE A 94 6.15 -3.20 -11.93
C PHE A 94 6.41 -4.65 -11.49
N PHE A 95 5.36 -5.49 -11.45
CA PHE A 95 5.48 -6.89 -11.05
C PHE A 95 6.41 -7.69 -11.97
N ALA A 96 6.27 -7.53 -13.28
CA ALA A 96 7.12 -8.21 -14.25
C ALA A 96 8.58 -7.75 -14.16
N VAL A 97 8.84 -6.44 -14.18
CA VAL A 97 10.21 -5.89 -14.18
C VAL A 97 10.93 -6.19 -12.86
N ALA A 98 10.25 -6.00 -11.73
CA ALA A 98 10.82 -6.22 -10.41
C ALA A 98 10.93 -7.71 -10.06
N GLY A 99 9.96 -8.53 -10.50
CA GLY A 99 9.99 -9.99 -10.37
C GLY A 99 11.09 -10.63 -11.21
N CYS A 100 11.29 -10.17 -12.46
CA CYS A 100 12.40 -10.63 -13.31
C CYS A 100 13.76 -10.26 -12.71
N TYR A 101 13.91 -9.02 -12.20
CA TYR A 101 15.10 -8.62 -11.44
C TYR A 101 15.37 -9.60 -10.29
N TRP A 102 14.35 -9.84 -9.46
CA TRP A 102 14.46 -10.72 -8.31
C TRP A 102 14.84 -12.15 -8.70
N LEU A 103 14.21 -12.70 -9.74
CA LEU A 103 14.47 -14.06 -10.20
C LEU A 103 15.93 -14.21 -10.63
N LEU A 104 16.43 -13.30 -11.47
CA LEU A 104 17.82 -13.31 -11.90
C LEU A 104 18.79 -13.12 -10.72
N ALA A 105 18.41 -12.30 -9.74
CA ALA A 105 19.21 -12.03 -8.55
C ALA A 105 19.30 -13.25 -7.62
N VAL A 106 18.20 -13.98 -7.41
CA VAL A 106 18.19 -15.23 -6.64
C VAL A 106 18.96 -16.34 -7.35
N LEU A 107 18.91 -16.39 -8.68
CA LEU A 107 19.69 -17.33 -9.50
C LEU A 107 21.19 -16.96 -9.60
N ASP A 108 21.63 -15.89 -8.95
CA ASP A 108 23.03 -15.40 -8.97
C ASP A 108 23.53 -15.10 -10.39
N LYS A 109 22.61 -14.73 -11.29
CA LYS A 109 22.88 -14.39 -12.70
C LYS A 109 22.92 -12.88 -12.96
N MET A 110 22.67 -12.05 -11.95
CA MET A 110 22.64 -10.59 -12.11
C MET A 110 24.03 -9.95 -12.05
N PRO A 111 24.46 -9.23 -13.11
CA PRO A 111 25.65 -8.39 -13.04
C PRO A 111 25.45 -7.25 -12.03
N ALA A 112 26.47 -6.94 -11.24
CA ALA A 112 26.35 -6.00 -10.11
C ALA A 112 25.91 -4.57 -10.52
N LEU A 113 26.51 -4.01 -11.58
CA LEU A 113 26.17 -2.64 -12.03
C LEU A 113 24.76 -2.58 -12.64
N LEU A 114 24.46 -3.51 -13.54
CA LEU A 114 23.14 -3.61 -14.18
C LEU A 114 22.05 -3.85 -13.14
N GLY A 115 22.34 -4.66 -12.12
CA GLY A 115 21.43 -4.94 -11.01
C GLY A 115 21.02 -3.68 -10.24
N LYS A 116 21.95 -2.76 -9.96
CA LYS A 116 21.61 -1.50 -9.26
C LYS A 116 20.72 -0.58 -10.09
N ILE A 117 21.00 -0.48 -11.39
CA ILE A 117 20.19 0.35 -12.32
C ILE A 117 18.80 -0.25 -12.45
N TRP A 118 18.71 -1.56 -12.70
CA TRP A 118 17.44 -2.27 -12.84
C TRP A 118 16.60 -2.16 -11.57
N LEU A 119 17.21 -2.37 -10.40
CA LEU A 119 16.53 -2.23 -9.11
C LEU A 119 15.99 -0.81 -8.91
N THR A 120 16.77 0.22 -9.27
CA THR A 120 16.30 1.62 -9.23
C THR A 120 15.10 1.85 -10.14
N VAL A 121 15.16 1.37 -11.39
CA VAL A 121 14.03 1.45 -12.33
C VAL A 121 12.80 0.73 -11.77
N ALA A 122 12.98 -0.47 -11.20
CA ALA A 122 11.89 -1.23 -10.59
C ALA A 122 11.24 -0.49 -9.40
N MET A 123 12.03 0.19 -8.56
CA MET A 123 11.50 1.02 -7.48
C MET A 123 10.68 2.20 -8.02
N LEU A 124 11.16 2.87 -9.07
CA LEU A 124 10.43 3.95 -9.74
C LEU A 124 9.12 3.45 -10.35
N LEU A 125 9.10 2.27 -10.97
CA LEU A 125 7.88 1.66 -11.48
C LEU A 125 6.87 1.37 -10.37
N GLY A 126 7.33 0.98 -9.18
CA GLY A 126 6.45 0.84 -8.01
C GLY A 126 5.79 2.15 -7.60
N VAL A 127 6.53 3.27 -7.65
CA VAL A 127 5.98 4.61 -7.41
C VAL A 127 4.97 4.99 -8.49
N VAL A 128 5.28 4.73 -9.77
CA VAL A 128 4.35 4.95 -10.90
C VAL A 128 3.09 4.13 -10.73
N PHE A 129 3.18 2.90 -10.23
CA PHE A 129 2.02 2.07 -9.94
C PHE A 129 1.12 2.68 -8.87
N VAL A 130 1.68 3.15 -7.74
CA VAL A 130 0.89 3.84 -6.69
C VAL A 130 0.28 5.14 -7.23
N TYR A 131 1.02 5.88 -8.06
CA TYR A 131 0.48 7.06 -8.74
C TYR A 131 -0.71 6.70 -9.64
N ALA A 132 -0.60 5.63 -10.42
CA ALA A 132 -1.68 5.16 -11.28
C ALA A 132 -2.91 4.76 -10.46
N MET A 133 -2.73 4.09 -9.30
CA MET A 133 -3.83 3.83 -8.36
C MET A 133 -4.55 5.11 -7.94
N CYS A 134 -3.81 6.17 -7.57
CA CYS A 134 -4.42 7.44 -7.19
C CYS A 134 -5.26 8.05 -8.33
N ARG A 135 -4.77 7.94 -9.57
CA ARG A 135 -5.45 8.49 -10.75
C ARG A 135 -6.76 7.78 -11.09
N VAL A 136 -6.96 6.53 -10.67
CA VAL A 136 -8.23 5.81 -10.84
C VAL A 136 -9.38 6.51 -10.11
N TYR A 137 -9.08 7.15 -8.98
CA TYR A 137 -10.08 7.78 -8.11
C TYR A 137 -10.14 9.30 -8.24
N ALA A 138 -9.37 9.89 -9.17
CA ALA A 138 -9.50 11.28 -9.57
C ALA A 138 -10.64 11.42 -10.60
N ILE A 139 -11.87 11.33 -10.10
CA ILE A 139 -13.10 11.34 -10.91
C ILE A 139 -13.92 12.56 -10.50
N ASP A 140 -13.95 13.58 -11.36
CA ASP A 140 -14.62 14.88 -11.10
C ASP A 140 -16.09 14.74 -10.65
N THR A 141 -16.76 13.67 -11.07
CA THR A 141 -18.16 13.39 -10.70
C THR A 141 -18.33 12.72 -9.35
N VAL A 142 -17.25 12.30 -8.67
CA VAL A 142 -17.25 11.66 -7.35
C VAL A 142 -16.43 12.52 -6.36
N PRO A 143 -16.98 13.63 -5.85
CA PRO A 143 -16.24 14.64 -5.08
C PRO A 143 -15.66 14.12 -3.75
N THR A 144 -16.25 13.06 -3.19
CA THR A 144 -15.73 12.41 -1.98
C THR A 144 -14.39 11.69 -2.22
N TRP A 145 -14.10 11.31 -3.47
CA TRP A 145 -12.84 10.71 -3.90
C TRP A 145 -11.92 11.72 -4.60
N ASP A 146 -12.47 12.64 -5.37
CA ASP A 146 -11.70 13.62 -6.14
C ASP A 146 -11.26 14.81 -5.28
N ASN A 147 -10.32 14.54 -4.38
CA ASN A 147 -9.70 15.53 -3.49
C ASN A 147 -8.33 15.03 -3.01
N LEU A 148 -7.60 15.86 -2.27
CA LEU A 148 -6.24 15.56 -1.81
C LEU A 148 -6.15 14.40 -0.80
N TYR A 149 -7.24 14.07 -0.09
CA TYR A 149 -7.21 13.00 0.93
C TYR A 149 -7.03 11.62 0.31
N THR A 150 -7.47 11.42 -0.93
CA THR A 150 -7.27 10.16 -1.67
C THR A 150 -5.80 9.89 -1.93
N PRO A 151 -5.05 10.70 -2.72
CA PRO A 151 -3.64 10.44 -2.96
C PRO A 151 -2.83 10.47 -1.65
N LEU A 152 -3.18 11.33 -0.70
CA LEU A 152 -2.54 11.36 0.61
C LEU A 152 -2.70 10.02 1.35
N GLY A 153 -3.93 9.49 1.42
CA GLY A 153 -4.19 8.18 2.03
C GLY A 153 -3.46 7.02 1.34
N PHE A 154 -3.30 7.06 0.02
CA PHE A 154 -2.56 6.04 -0.74
C PHE A 154 -1.06 6.08 -0.45
N VAL A 155 -0.46 7.27 -0.46
CA VAL A 155 0.96 7.45 -0.15
C VAL A 155 1.26 7.14 1.31
N LEU A 156 0.39 7.55 2.24
CA LEU A 156 0.59 7.28 3.68
C LEU A 156 0.57 5.78 3.98
N THR A 157 -0.28 4.98 3.34
CA THR A 157 -0.23 3.51 3.49
C THR A 157 1.12 2.94 3.05
N VAL A 158 1.71 3.44 1.96
CA VAL A 158 3.08 3.05 1.53
C VAL A 158 4.10 3.41 2.61
N LEU A 159 4.00 4.60 3.21
CA LEU A 159 4.96 5.09 4.22
C LEU A 159 4.75 4.51 5.63
N ILE A 160 3.57 3.97 5.94
CA ILE A 160 3.29 3.29 7.20
C ILE A 160 3.62 1.79 7.07
N ALA A 161 2.99 1.10 6.12
CA ALA A 161 3.10 -0.35 6.00
C ALA A 161 4.36 -0.80 5.27
N GLY A 162 4.89 0.00 4.34
CA GLY A 162 6.09 -0.30 3.59
C GLY A 162 7.35 -0.44 4.44
N PRO A 163 7.74 0.57 5.26
CA PRO A 163 8.87 0.46 6.18
C PRO A 163 8.71 -0.68 7.19
N MET A 164 7.49 -0.96 7.64
CA MET A 164 7.21 -2.09 8.52
C MET A 164 7.51 -3.43 7.84
N LEU A 165 6.96 -3.65 6.63
CA LEU A 165 7.21 -4.87 5.85
C LEU A 165 8.70 -5.01 5.49
N GLY A 166 9.33 -3.90 5.07
CA GLY A 166 10.76 -3.86 4.78
C GLY A 166 11.62 -4.23 5.99
N TYR A 167 11.31 -3.68 7.18
CA TYR A 167 11.99 -4.04 8.41
C TYR A 167 11.82 -5.52 8.75
N LEU A 168 10.58 -6.04 8.68
CA LEU A 168 10.25 -7.45 8.91
C LEU A 168 11.10 -8.37 8.02
N LEU A 169 11.19 -8.08 6.73
CA LEU A 169 11.96 -8.89 5.78
C LEU A 169 13.49 -8.74 5.94
N LEU A 170 13.98 -7.54 6.25
CA LEU A 170 15.39 -7.33 6.59
C LEU A 170 15.80 -8.14 7.83
N GLN A 171 14.96 -8.11 8.87
CA GLN A 171 15.19 -8.88 10.09
C GLN A 171 15.16 -10.39 9.81
N TRP A 172 14.19 -10.84 9.00
CA TRP A 172 14.11 -12.25 8.59
C TRP A 172 15.34 -12.70 7.78
N ALA A 173 15.91 -11.82 6.95
CA ALA A 173 17.17 -12.04 6.26
C ALA A 173 18.41 -11.98 7.18
N GLY A 174 18.24 -11.67 8.46
CA GLY A 174 19.32 -11.52 9.45
C GLY A 174 20.15 -10.26 9.26
N ILE A 175 19.60 -9.24 8.59
CA ILE A 175 20.24 -7.95 8.39
C ILE A 175 19.87 -7.05 9.56
N HIS A 176 20.88 -6.42 10.15
CA HIS A 176 20.75 -5.48 11.25
C HIS A 176 21.65 -4.28 10.94
N GLY A 177 21.14 -3.06 11.11
CA GLY A 177 21.92 -1.87 10.82
C GLY A 177 21.23 -0.58 11.24
N ARG A 178 22.00 0.52 11.29
CA ARG A 178 21.50 1.83 11.70
C ARG A 178 20.35 2.33 10.84
N MET A 179 20.38 2.06 9.54
CA MET A 179 19.31 2.47 8.61
C MET A 179 17.96 1.82 8.96
N MET A 180 17.96 0.62 9.55
CA MET A 180 16.73 -0.02 10.01
C MET A 180 16.09 0.69 11.20
N LEU A 181 16.88 1.38 12.03
CA LEU A 181 16.38 2.16 13.17
C LEU A 181 15.68 3.45 12.72
N GLN A 182 15.87 3.87 11.47
CA GLN A 182 15.21 5.04 10.90
C GLN A 182 13.83 4.73 10.31
N LEU A 183 13.58 3.47 9.94
CA LEU A 183 12.32 3.04 9.35
C LEU A 183 11.09 3.33 10.23
N PRO A 184 11.11 3.09 11.57
CA PRO A 184 9.97 3.43 12.41
C PRO A 184 9.66 4.92 12.43
N MET A 185 10.67 5.80 12.32
CA MET A 185 10.46 7.25 12.31
C MET A 185 9.65 7.70 11.09
N ILE A 186 9.89 7.08 9.93
CA ILE A 186 9.13 7.35 8.70
C ILE A 186 7.66 6.97 8.91
N SER A 187 7.38 5.78 9.46
CA SER A 187 6.01 5.32 9.69
C SER A 187 5.28 6.10 10.79
N VAL A 188 5.99 6.56 11.84
CA VAL A 188 5.41 7.42 12.88
C VAL A 188 5.06 8.79 12.30
N LEU A 189 5.94 9.40 11.51
CA LEU A 189 5.65 10.68 10.85
C LEU A 189 4.45 10.54 9.91
N ALA A 190 4.42 9.47 9.11
CA ALA A 190 3.29 9.18 8.24
C ALA A 190 1.98 8.95 9.04
N LEU A 191 2.03 8.28 10.19
CA LEU A 191 0.87 8.11 11.05
C LEU A 191 0.37 9.45 11.60
N ILE A 192 1.26 10.35 12.04
CA ILE A 192 0.88 11.70 12.51
C ILE A 192 0.16 12.48 11.41
N ILE A 193 0.71 12.47 10.19
CA ILE A 193 0.08 13.08 9.02
C ILE A 193 -1.27 12.40 8.72
N SER A 194 -1.36 11.08 8.91
CA SER A 194 -2.62 10.35 8.72
C SER A 194 -3.69 10.77 9.71
N VAL A 195 -3.38 11.00 11.00
CA VAL A 195 -4.41 11.47 11.94
C VAL A 195 -4.87 12.89 11.60
N ALA A 196 -3.95 13.77 11.19
CA ALA A 196 -4.32 15.11 10.71
C ALA A 196 -5.23 15.02 9.47
N SER A 197 -4.88 14.18 8.49
CA SER A 197 -5.68 13.93 7.30
C SER A 197 -7.07 13.40 7.63
N VAL A 198 -7.20 12.48 8.59
CA VAL A 198 -8.50 11.94 9.01
C VAL A 198 -9.38 13.03 9.63
N ILE A 199 -8.82 13.86 10.50
CA ILE A 199 -9.55 14.96 11.15
C ILE A 199 -10.01 15.98 10.10
N MET A 200 -9.12 16.38 9.18
CA MET A 200 -9.43 17.33 8.12
C MET A 200 -10.47 16.78 7.14
N GLN A 201 -10.36 15.50 6.75
CA GLN A 201 -11.35 14.85 5.91
C GLN A 201 -12.71 14.81 6.61
N ALA A 202 -12.76 14.41 7.88
CA ALA A 202 -13.99 14.38 8.67
C ALA A 202 -14.69 15.75 8.71
N ALA A 203 -13.92 16.83 8.88
CA ALA A 203 -14.45 18.21 8.86
C ALA A 203 -14.95 18.66 7.48
N SER A 204 -14.41 18.10 6.40
CA SER A 204 -14.82 18.42 5.02
C SER A 204 -16.02 17.61 4.52
N LEU A 205 -16.32 16.45 5.09
CA LEU A 205 -17.43 15.61 4.62
C LEU A 205 -18.80 16.32 4.67
N PRO A 206 -19.16 17.08 5.72
CA PRO A 206 -20.40 17.84 5.74
C PRO A 206 -20.51 18.91 4.63
N THR A 207 -19.39 19.38 4.06
CA THR A 207 -19.45 20.38 2.99
C THR A 207 -19.73 19.76 1.62
N ILE A 208 -19.75 18.43 1.51
CA ILE A 208 -20.03 17.71 0.27
C ILE A 208 -21.44 17.13 0.36
N TYR A 209 -22.32 17.55 -0.55
CA TYR A 209 -23.71 17.12 -0.58
C TYR A 209 -24.19 16.90 -2.02
N SER A 210 -25.14 15.98 -2.18
CA SER A 210 -25.94 15.85 -3.39
C SER A 210 -27.35 16.41 -3.14
N SER A 211 -28.23 16.37 -4.16
CA SER A 211 -29.64 16.72 -3.99
C SER A 211 -30.41 15.74 -3.09
N VAL A 212 -29.81 14.59 -2.75
CA VAL A 212 -30.45 13.49 -2.02
C VAL A 212 -29.90 13.38 -0.60
N GLN A 213 -28.59 13.54 -0.39
CA GLN A 213 -27.95 13.29 0.91
C GLN A 213 -26.59 13.98 1.05
N GLN A 214 -26.12 14.08 2.29
CA GLN A 214 -24.81 14.60 2.64
C GLN A 214 -23.77 13.47 2.71
N ALA A 215 -22.50 13.77 2.39
CA ALA A 215 -21.44 12.74 2.41
C ALA A 215 -21.16 12.18 3.82
N SER A 216 -21.42 12.96 4.87
CA SER A 216 -21.28 12.52 6.27
C SER A 216 -22.25 11.41 6.66
N ASP A 217 -23.38 11.27 5.95
CA ASP A 217 -24.42 10.29 6.25
C ASP A 217 -24.22 8.96 5.50
N LEU A 218 -23.27 8.91 4.56
CA LEU A 218 -22.99 7.72 3.74
C LEU A 218 -22.51 6.52 4.58
N ILE A 219 -21.77 6.81 5.66
CA ILE A 219 -21.16 5.78 6.50
C ILE A 219 -21.62 5.96 7.95
N PRO A 220 -22.54 5.08 8.40
CA PRO A 220 -22.88 4.99 9.82
C PRO A 220 -21.61 4.78 10.65
N HIS A 221 -21.47 5.56 11.72
CA HIS A 221 -20.34 5.46 12.65
C HIS A 221 -18.95 5.71 12.02
N TYR A 222 -18.84 6.58 11.00
CA TYR A 222 -17.56 7.00 10.39
C TYR A 222 -16.46 7.26 11.44
N GLY A 223 -16.77 8.06 12.47
CA GLY A 223 -15.82 8.40 13.53
C GLY A 223 -15.30 7.17 14.29
N THR A 224 -16.18 6.22 14.60
CA THR A 224 -15.83 4.98 15.31
C THR A 224 -14.92 4.08 14.46
N LEU A 225 -15.21 3.95 13.16
CA LEU A 225 -14.36 3.19 12.23
C LEU A 225 -12.97 3.83 12.09
N MET A 226 -12.90 5.16 11.97
CA MET A 226 -11.64 5.88 11.88
C MET A 226 -10.81 5.79 13.18
N VAL A 227 -11.47 5.79 14.34
CA VAL A 227 -10.80 5.54 15.64
C VAL A 227 -10.21 4.13 15.68
N TRP A 228 -10.98 3.09 15.30
CA TRP A 228 -10.47 1.72 15.27
C TRP A 228 -9.30 1.55 14.30
N ARG A 229 -9.37 2.17 13.11
CA ARG A 229 -8.23 2.25 12.19
C ARG A 229 -6.99 2.78 12.90
N LEU A 230 -7.09 3.95 13.53
CA LEU A 230 -5.94 4.59 14.19
C LEU A 230 -5.42 3.76 15.36
N VAL A 231 -6.31 3.15 16.16
CA VAL A 231 -5.93 2.25 17.26
C VAL A 231 -5.11 1.07 16.74
N LEU A 232 -5.54 0.41 15.66
CA LEU A 232 -4.81 -0.71 15.07
C LEU A 232 -3.43 -0.29 14.54
N LEU A 233 -3.34 0.87 13.88
CA LEU A 233 -2.06 1.41 13.40
C LEU A 233 -1.11 1.71 14.57
N VAL A 234 -1.61 2.35 15.64
CA VAL A 234 -0.83 2.66 16.85
C VAL A 234 -0.36 1.39 17.54
N LEU A 235 -1.23 0.39 17.69
CA LEU A 235 -0.86 -0.89 18.31
C LEU A 235 0.17 -1.65 17.47
N GLY A 236 0.02 -1.66 16.14
CA GLY A 236 0.98 -2.24 15.21
C GLY A 236 2.36 -1.58 15.33
N LEU A 237 2.42 -0.25 15.26
CA LEU A 237 3.68 0.48 15.45
C LEU A 237 4.23 0.31 16.87
N GLY A 238 3.38 0.24 17.89
CA GLY A 238 3.80 -0.03 19.27
C GLY A 238 4.50 -1.39 19.42
N CYS A 239 3.96 -2.44 18.80
CA CYS A 239 4.57 -3.77 18.78
C CYS A 239 5.97 -3.76 18.12
N TRP A 240 6.19 -2.88 17.14
CA TRP A 240 7.48 -2.69 16.49
C TRP A 240 8.46 -1.83 17.31
N ILE A 241 7.97 -0.71 17.86
CA ILE A 241 8.81 0.35 18.46
C ILE A 241 9.14 0.05 19.93
N CYS A 242 8.22 -0.50 20.72
CA CYS A 242 8.44 -0.74 22.15
C CYS A 242 9.66 -1.64 22.45
N PRO A 243 9.92 -2.74 21.71
CA PRO A 243 11.14 -3.52 21.89
C PRO A 243 12.41 -2.71 21.60
N LEU A 244 12.39 -1.86 20.55
CA LEU A 244 13.52 -1.03 20.15
C LEU A 244 13.89 -0.01 21.22
N ILE A 245 12.89 0.65 21.82
CA ILE A 245 13.11 1.60 22.93
C ILE A 245 13.72 0.90 24.15
N ARG A 246 13.37 -0.37 24.38
CA ARG A 246 13.93 -1.21 25.46
C ARG A 246 15.31 -1.79 25.12
N GLY A 247 15.92 -1.39 24.00
CA GLY A 247 17.22 -1.90 23.54
C GLY A 247 17.19 -3.36 23.11
N ARG A 248 16.00 -3.92 22.83
CA ARG A 248 15.81 -5.30 22.38
C ARG A 248 15.50 -5.35 20.90
N THR A 249 15.92 -6.42 20.23
CA THR A 249 15.45 -6.72 18.89
C THR A 249 13.97 -7.14 18.96
N PRO A 250 13.08 -6.58 18.12
CA PRO A 250 11.68 -7.03 18.06
C PRO A 250 11.59 -8.53 17.75
N MET A 251 10.71 -9.26 18.41
CA MET A 251 10.53 -10.69 18.11
C MET A 251 9.84 -10.86 16.76
N MET A 252 10.21 -11.87 15.99
CA MET A 252 9.64 -12.09 14.66
C MET A 252 8.11 -12.27 14.67
N LEU A 253 7.58 -13.05 15.61
CA LEU A 253 6.14 -13.22 15.78
C LEU A 253 5.44 -11.88 16.11
N GLY A 254 6.07 -11.05 16.96
CA GLY A 254 5.56 -9.71 17.28
C GLY A 254 5.52 -8.80 16.06
N MET A 255 6.51 -8.89 15.18
CA MET A 255 6.56 -8.13 13.93
C MET A 255 5.52 -8.59 12.90
N ILE A 256 5.27 -9.90 12.80
CA ILE A 256 4.20 -10.44 11.95
C ILE A 256 2.83 -9.96 12.47
N PHE A 257 2.61 -10.06 13.78
CA PHE A 257 1.37 -9.58 14.41
C PHE A 257 1.18 -8.07 14.18
N ALA A 258 2.23 -7.29 14.35
CA ALA A 258 2.22 -5.86 14.09
C ALA A 258 1.89 -5.53 12.63
N MET A 259 2.42 -6.29 11.66
CA MET A 259 2.07 -6.13 10.25
C MET A 259 0.58 -6.43 10.00
N LEU A 260 0.04 -7.49 10.61
CA LEU A 260 -1.38 -7.82 10.49
C LEU A 260 -2.29 -6.73 11.06
N LEU A 261 -1.92 -6.13 12.21
CA LEU A 261 -2.65 -4.99 12.77
C LEU A 261 -2.62 -3.78 11.83
N ILE A 262 -1.46 -3.46 11.24
CA ILE A 262 -1.36 -2.35 10.28
C ILE A 262 -2.21 -2.61 9.05
N ILE A 263 -2.13 -3.81 8.46
CA ILE A 263 -2.98 -4.19 7.31
C ILE A 263 -4.46 -4.08 7.68
N ALA A 264 -4.87 -4.58 8.85
CA ALA A 264 -6.26 -4.48 9.29
C ALA A 264 -6.71 -3.02 9.45
N GLY A 265 -5.88 -2.15 10.03
CA GLY A 265 -6.17 -0.72 10.13
C GLY A 265 -6.29 -0.04 8.76
N GLU A 266 -5.38 -0.32 7.83
CA GLU A 266 -5.42 0.22 6.48
C GLU A 266 -6.64 -0.31 5.69
N LEU A 267 -7.03 -1.57 5.89
CA LEU A 267 -8.25 -2.13 5.31
C LEU A 267 -9.50 -1.41 5.85
N ILE A 268 -9.60 -1.10 7.14
CA ILE A 268 -10.71 -0.28 7.66
C ILE A 268 -10.73 1.09 6.96
N GLY A 269 -9.57 1.72 6.80
CA GLY A 269 -9.45 2.98 6.07
C GLY A 269 -9.91 2.89 4.63
N ARG A 270 -9.54 1.82 3.92
CA ARG A 270 -10.00 1.57 2.55
C ARG A 270 -11.49 1.26 2.48
N GLY A 271 -12.04 0.52 3.44
CA GLY A 271 -13.48 0.26 3.50
C GLY A 271 -14.29 1.54 3.65
N VAL A 272 -13.83 2.45 4.53
CA VAL A 272 -14.42 3.79 4.64
C VAL A 272 -14.25 4.59 3.35
N PHE A 273 -13.06 4.58 2.74
CA PHE A 273 -12.84 5.26 1.46
C PHE A 273 -13.82 4.80 0.36
N TYR A 274 -13.98 3.49 0.15
CA TYR A 274 -14.93 2.97 -0.84
C TYR A 274 -16.39 3.22 -0.46
N GLY A 275 -16.72 3.14 0.83
CA GLY A 275 -18.07 3.45 1.32
C GLY A 275 -18.47 4.92 1.15
N LEU A 276 -17.49 5.84 1.02
CA LEU A 276 -17.75 7.25 0.77
C LEU A 276 -18.11 7.54 -0.69
N HIS A 277 -18.22 6.54 -1.57
CA HIS A 277 -18.63 6.76 -2.96
C HIS A 277 -19.95 7.53 -3.05
N MET A 278 -19.90 8.72 -3.66
CA MET A 278 -21.07 9.55 -3.91
C MET A 278 -20.86 10.34 -5.19
N THR A 279 -21.78 10.18 -6.14
CA THR A 279 -21.75 10.92 -7.40
C THR A 279 -22.52 12.24 -7.30
N VAL A 280 -22.09 13.26 -8.05
CA VAL A 280 -22.88 14.47 -8.26
C VAL A 280 -24.19 14.14 -8.99
N GLY A 281 -25.33 14.58 -8.47
CA GLY A 281 -26.66 14.39 -9.07
C GLY A 281 -27.62 13.48 -8.30
N MET A 282 -28.70 13.04 -8.97
CA MET A 282 -29.85 12.31 -8.38
C MET A 282 -29.64 10.79 -8.29
N ALA A 283 -28.45 10.26 -8.61
CA ALA A 283 -28.23 8.83 -8.67
C ALA A 283 -28.22 8.20 -7.26
N VAL A 284 -29.34 7.57 -6.89
CA VAL A 284 -29.41 6.64 -5.77
C VAL A 284 -28.86 5.30 -6.27
N GLY A 285 -27.67 4.92 -5.83
CA GLY A 285 -27.14 3.58 -6.06
C GLY A 285 -28.06 2.55 -5.39
N GLY A 286 -28.71 1.73 -6.21
CA GLY A 286 -29.42 0.52 -5.78
C GLY A 286 -28.46 -0.59 -5.41
#